data_AF-A0A1W9LK00-F1
#
_entry.id   AF-A0A1W9LK00-F1
#
_cell.length_a   1.000
_cell.length_b   1.000
_cell.length_c   1.000
_cell.angle_alpha   90.00
_cell.angle_beta   90.00
_cell.angle_gamma   90.00
#
_symmetry.space_group_name_H-M   'P 1'
#
loop_
_entity.id
_entity.type
_entity.pdbx_description
1 polymer ?
#
loop_
_entity_poly.entity_id
_entity_poly.type
_entity_poly.pdbx_seq_one_letter_code
_entity_poly.pdbx_strand_id
1 'polypeptide(L)'
;MMKVAIREQYADILSVLGNLEEAVNVALQRFAIEQITAKIRELRRRDTEYRNRYGCDYSEFSMRVAEDSEFIGHVESDISKLWEIDLADWEFCHKGVRDWAKKLQSILMI
;
A
#
# COMPACT_ATOMS: atom_id res chain seq x y z
N MET A 1 -14.15 -2.26 22.63
CA MET A 1 -14.92 -1.12 22.11
C MET A 1 -14.10 0.15 22.32
N MET A 2 -13.92 0.96 21.29
CA MET A 2 -13.19 2.24 21.36
C MET A 2 -14.21 3.38 21.19
N LYS A 3 -14.09 4.47 21.96
CA LYS A 3 -15.02 5.60 21.87
C LYS A 3 -14.43 6.70 20.98
N VAL A 4 -15.23 7.21 20.06
CA VAL A 4 -14.87 8.33 19.17
C VAL A 4 -15.97 9.38 19.27
N ALA A 5 -15.60 10.64 19.43
CA ALA A 5 -16.55 11.74 19.41
C ALA A 5 -17.00 12.03 17.97
N ILE A 6 -18.31 12.05 17.74
CA ILE A 6 -18.91 12.46 16.47
C ILE A 6 -19.73 13.74 16.67
N ARG A 7 -19.89 14.50 15.59
CA ARG A 7 -20.75 15.70 15.64
C ARG A 7 -22.21 15.27 15.82
N GLU A 8 -22.91 15.96 16.69
CA GLU A 8 -24.33 15.71 17.01
C GLU A 8 -25.22 15.70 15.76
N GLN A 9 -24.98 16.63 14.84
CA GLN A 9 -25.68 16.71 13.55
C GLN A 9 -25.64 15.38 12.76
N TYR A 10 -24.52 14.66 12.78
CA TYR A 10 -24.41 13.38 12.10
C TYR A 10 -25.09 12.26 12.90
N ALA A 11 -24.99 12.31 14.23
CA ALA A 11 -25.64 11.35 15.12
C ALA A 11 -27.16 11.42 14.97
N ASP A 12 -27.74 12.61 14.93
CA ASP A 12 -29.18 12.84 14.78
C ASP A 12 -29.69 12.27 13.45
N ILE A 13 -29.02 12.62 12.35
CA ILE A 13 -29.39 12.13 11.01
C ILE A 13 -29.31 10.60 10.95
N LEU A 14 -28.21 10.01 11.43
CA LEU A 14 -28.01 8.56 11.36
C LEU A 14 -28.95 7.80 12.31
N SER A 15 -29.29 8.36 13.47
CA SER A 15 -30.21 7.75 14.43
C SER A 15 -31.65 7.72 13.91
N VAL A 16 -32.05 8.69 13.07
CA VAL A 16 -33.35 8.67 12.38
C VAL A 16 -33.40 7.58 11.31
N LEU A 17 -32.26 7.29 10.67
CA LEU A 17 -32.16 6.31 9.59
C LEU A 17 -31.96 4.87 10.07
N GLY A 18 -31.65 4.66 11.35
CA GLY A 18 -31.50 3.33 11.94
C GLY A 18 -30.57 3.30 13.14
N ASN A 19 -29.86 2.19 13.32
CA ASN A 19 -28.90 2.04 14.40
C ASN A 19 -27.63 2.85 14.11
N LEU A 20 -27.39 3.88 14.93
CA LEU A 20 -26.22 4.75 14.83
C LEU A 20 -24.89 3.98 14.87
N GLU A 21 -24.76 3.01 15.76
CA GLU A 21 -23.52 2.22 15.91
C GLU A 21 -23.26 1.38 14.66
N GLU A 22 -24.29 0.73 14.12
CA GLU A 22 -24.19 -0.05 12.90
C GLU A 22 -23.88 0.84 11.69
N ALA A 23 -24.56 1.98 11.56
CA ALA A 23 -24.31 2.93 10.49
C ALA A 23 -22.87 3.47 10.50
N VAL A 24 -22.35 3.79 11.69
CA VAL A 24 -20.97 4.22 11.86
C VAL A 24 -19.99 3.09 11.52
N ASN A 25 -20.25 1.86 11.97
CA ASN A 25 -19.39 0.72 11.66
C ASN A 25 -19.33 0.43 10.16
N VAL A 26 -20.47 0.47 9.45
CA VAL A 26 -20.52 0.30 7.99
C VAL A 26 -19.77 1.42 7.27
N ALA A 27 -19.95 2.67 7.71
CA ALA A 27 -19.23 3.81 7.12
C ALA A 27 -17.72 3.68 7.31
N LEU A 28 -17.27 3.30 8.50
CA LEU A 28 -15.85 3.08 8.79
C LEU A 28 -15.28 1.88 8.01
N GLN A 29 -16.03 0.79 7.87
CA GLN A 29 -15.61 -0.36 7.06
C GLN A 29 -15.38 0.04 5.60
N ARG A 30 -16.33 0.76 4.99
CA ARG A 30 -16.21 1.26 3.62
C ARG A 30 -15.02 2.19 3.47
N PHE A 31 -14.87 3.15 4.38
CA PHE A 31 -13.74 4.07 4.35
C PHE A 31 -12.40 3.35 4.51
N ALA A 32 -12.31 2.36 5.41
CA ALA A 32 -11.10 1.56 5.59
C ALA A 32 -10.75 0.77 4.32
N ILE A 33 -11.74 0.17 3.65
CA ILE A 33 -11.55 -0.53 2.36
C ILE A 33 -11.02 0.45 1.30
N GLU A 34 -11.61 1.64 1.20
CA GLU A 34 -11.18 2.69 0.25
C GLU A 34 -9.73 3.10 0.50
N GLN A 35 -9.37 3.37 1.76
CA GLN A 35 -8.01 3.79 2.12
C GLN A 35 -6.97 2.71 1.84
N ILE A 36 -7.27 1.44 2.19
CA ILE A 36 -6.37 0.32 1.89
C ILE A 36 -6.22 0.13 0.39
N THR A 37 -7.32 0.23 -0.37
CA THR A 37 -7.29 0.11 -1.83
C THR A 37 -6.46 1.22 -2.46
N ALA A 38 -6.63 2.46 -2.01
CA ALA A 38 -5.81 3.59 -2.46
C ALA A 38 -4.32 3.36 -2.15
N LYS A 39 -4.00 2.87 -0.94
CA LYS A 39 -2.62 2.56 -0.57
C LYS A 39 -2.00 1.46 -1.43
N ILE A 40 -2.74 0.37 -1.70
CA ILE A 40 -2.28 -0.70 -2.60
C ILE A 40 -2.01 -0.15 -4.00
N ARG A 41 -2.89 0.70 -4.54
CA ARG A 41 -2.70 1.32 -5.85
C ARG A 41 -1.45 2.20 -5.88
N GLU A 42 -1.23 3.02 -4.86
CA GLU A 42 -0.03 3.85 -4.72
C GLU A 42 1.25 3.00 -4.75
N LEU A 43 1.31 1.93 -3.94
CA LEU A 43 2.49 1.07 -3.86
C LEU A 43 2.73 0.29 -5.17
N ARG A 44 1.66 -0.21 -5.82
CA ARG A 44 1.78 -0.87 -7.13
C ARG A 44 2.26 0.07 -8.22
N ARG A 45 1.82 1.34 -8.19
CA ARG A 45 2.28 2.37 -9.13
C ARG A 45 3.79 2.56 -8.99
N ARG A 46 4.29 2.71 -7.76
CA ARG A 46 5.73 2.83 -7.46
C ARG A 46 6.53 1.59 -7.84
N ASP A 47 6.02 0.39 -7.54
CA ASP A 47 6.61 -0.88 -7.99
C ASP A 47 6.77 -0.93 -9.52
N THR A 48 5.75 -0.44 -10.24
CA THR A 48 5.78 -0.35 -11.71
C THR A 48 6.78 0.71 -12.20
N GLU A 49 6.90 1.85 -11.51
CA GLU A 49 7.91 2.87 -11.84
C GLU A 49 9.33 2.30 -11.75
N TYR A 50 9.62 1.52 -10.72
CA TYR A 50 10.92 0.86 -10.59
C TYR A 50 11.15 -0.24 -11.62
N ARG A 51 10.14 -1.07 -11.90
CA ARG A 51 10.21 -2.06 -12.97
C ARG A 51 10.54 -1.41 -14.32
N ASN A 52 9.89 -0.30 -14.63
CA ASN A 52 10.15 0.43 -15.88
C ASN A 52 11.54 1.07 -15.89
N ARG A 53 12.03 1.54 -14.73
CA ARG A 53 13.37 2.13 -14.59
C ARG A 53 14.48 1.10 -14.78
N TYR A 54 14.34 -0.07 -14.16
CA TYR A 54 15.39 -1.09 -14.11
C TYR A 54 15.23 -2.19 -15.16
N GLY A 55 14.09 -2.24 -15.86
CA GLY A 55 13.84 -3.16 -16.96
C GLY A 55 13.52 -4.60 -16.53
N CYS A 56 13.48 -4.88 -15.23
CA CYS A 56 13.17 -6.18 -14.64
C CYS A 56 12.26 -6.03 -13.43
N ASP A 57 11.74 -7.14 -12.89
CA ASP A 57 10.95 -7.09 -11.66
C ASP A 57 11.82 -7.00 -10.39
N TYR A 58 11.17 -6.74 -9.25
CA TYR A 58 11.86 -6.59 -7.96
C TYR A 58 12.69 -7.82 -7.59
N SER A 59 12.16 -9.03 -7.83
CA SER A 59 12.82 -10.26 -7.43
C SER A 59 14.09 -10.47 -8.23
N GLU A 60 14.01 -10.31 -9.56
CA GLU A 60 15.19 -10.36 -10.44
C GLU A 60 16.20 -9.27 -10.08
N PHE A 61 15.76 -8.01 -9.94
CA PHE A 61 16.64 -6.90 -9.58
C PHE A 61 17.38 -7.17 -8.26
N SER A 62 16.65 -7.56 -7.21
CA SER A 62 17.20 -7.83 -5.88
C SER A 62 18.21 -8.97 -5.87
N MET A 63 18.00 -10.00 -6.68
CA MET A 63 18.93 -11.12 -6.83
C MET A 63 20.20 -10.67 -7.56
N ARG A 64 20.06 -9.95 -8.68
CA ARG A 64 21.21 -9.53 -9.49
C ARG A 64 22.12 -8.53 -8.75
N VAL A 65 21.56 -7.55 -8.04
CA VAL A 65 22.39 -6.63 -7.24
C VAL A 65 23.06 -7.30 -6.03
N ALA A 66 22.65 -8.51 -5.64
CA ALA A 66 23.31 -9.27 -4.58
C ALA A 66 24.44 -10.17 -5.10
N GLU A 67 24.39 -10.59 -6.36
CA GLU A 67 25.24 -11.67 -6.90
C GLU A 67 26.08 -11.27 -8.13
N ASP A 68 25.72 -10.20 -8.83
CA ASP A 68 26.30 -9.81 -10.12
C ASP A 68 26.91 -8.40 -10.03
N SER A 69 28.23 -8.34 -9.82
CA SER A 69 28.97 -7.08 -9.71
C SER A 69 29.06 -6.31 -11.03
N GLU A 70 29.00 -6.99 -12.18
CA GLU A 70 28.97 -6.32 -13.48
C GLU A 70 27.62 -5.61 -13.68
N PHE A 71 26.52 -6.23 -13.27
CA PHE A 71 25.21 -5.60 -13.27
C PHE A 71 25.15 -4.37 -12.36
N ILE A 72 25.71 -4.44 -11.15
CA ILE A 72 25.79 -3.28 -10.26
C ILE A 72 26.54 -2.13 -10.95
N GLY A 73 27.68 -2.43 -11.58
CA GLY A 73 28.46 -1.43 -12.31
C GLY A 73 27.65 -0.75 -13.41
N HIS A 74 26.93 -1.52 -14.22
CA HIS A 74 26.05 -0.98 -15.26
C HIS A 74 24.88 -0.15 -14.70
N VAL A 75 24.23 -0.62 -13.63
CA VAL A 75 23.13 0.11 -12.99
C VAL A 75 23.63 1.45 -12.46
N GLU A 76 24.77 1.47 -11.78
CA GLU A 76 25.32 2.68 -11.17
C GLU A 76 25.84 3.68 -12.22
N SER A 77 26.41 3.19 -13.33
CA SER A 77 26.93 4.06 -14.39
C SER A 77 25.85 4.60 -15.31
N ASP A 78 24.88 3.77 -15.70
CA ASP A 78 24.01 4.03 -16.85
C ASP A 78 22.55 4.25 -16.48
N ILE A 79 22.11 3.80 -15.30
CA ILE A 79 20.69 3.85 -14.90
C ILE A 79 20.45 4.81 -13.73
N SER A 80 21.04 4.53 -12.56
CA SER A 80 20.81 5.30 -11.34
C SER A 80 21.92 5.11 -10.32
N LYS A 81 22.56 6.21 -9.89
CA LYS A 81 23.46 6.22 -8.72
C LYS A 81 22.74 6.09 -7.38
N LEU A 82 21.41 6.18 -7.39
CA LEU A 82 20.57 6.08 -6.20
C LEU A 82 19.90 4.69 -6.10
N TRP A 83 20.44 3.69 -6.79
CA TRP A 83 19.82 2.37 -6.90
C TRP A 83 19.63 1.67 -5.55
N GLU A 84 20.50 1.91 -4.57
CA GLU A 84 20.34 1.34 -3.22
C GLU A 84 19.14 1.94 -2.48
N ILE A 85 18.91 3.24 -2.62
CA ILE A 85 17.75 3.94 -2.05
C ILE A 85 16.48 3.48 -2.76
N ASP A 86 16.55 3.38 -4.09
CA ASP A 86 15.46 2.85 -4.90
C ASP A 86 15.14 1.40 -4.52
N LEU A 87 16.14 0.55 -4.28
CA LEU A 87 15.95 -0.84 -3.86
C LEU A 87 15.22 -0.93 -2.52
N ALA A 88 15.63 -0.13 -1.54
CA ALA A 88 14.99 -0.09 -0.23
C ALA A 88 13.51 0.37 -0.32
N ASP A 89 13.25 1.40 -1.13
CA ASP A 89 11.88 1.89 -1.35
C ASP A 89 11.03 0.88 -2.15
N TRP A 90 11.63 0.22 -3.13
CA TRP A 90 10.98 -0.81 -3.93
C TRP A 90 10.64 -2.03 -3.08
N GLU A 91 11.53 -2.47 -2.20
CA GLU A 91 11.25 -3.53 -1.22
C GLU A 91 10.05 -3.16 -0.34
N PHE A 92 10.02 -1.92 0.15
CA PHE A 92 8.89 -1.41 0.92
C PHE A 92 7.58 -1.47 0.12
N CYS A 93 7.60 -1.07 -1.15
CA CYS A 93 6.44 -1.15 -2.03
C CYS A 93 5.99 -2.60 -2.24
N HIS A 94 6.91 -3.47 -2.61
CA HIS A 94 6.64 -4.86 -2.96
C HIS A 94 6.10 -5.65 -1.77
N LYS A 95 6.71 -5.51 -0.58
CA LYS A 95 6.21 -6.10 0.66
C LYS A 95 4.90 -5.45 1.10
N GLY A 96 4.82 -4.12 1.03
CA GLY A 96 3.65 -3.36 1.45
C GLY A 96 2.38 -3.74 0.70
N VAL A 97 2.45 -4.01 -0.61
CA VAL A 97 1.30 -4.50 -1.38
C VAL A 97 0.73 -5.78 -0.78
N ARG A 98 1.58 -6.73 -0.39
CA ARG A 98 1.15 -8.01 0.21
C ARG A 98 0.52 -7.80 1.58
N ASP A 99 1.12 -6.97 2.41
CA ASP A 99 0.65 -6.72 3.77
C ASP A 99 -0.70 -5.99 3.80
N TRP A 100 -0.86 -4.98 2.95
CA TRP A 100 -2.13 -4.27 2.81
C TRP A 100 -3.21 -5.15 2.17
N ALA A 101 -2.86 -6.03 1.22
CA ALA A 101 -3.81 -6.98 0.66
C ALA A 101 -4.35 -7.96 1.73
N LYS A 102 -3.50 -8.44 2.64
CA LYS A 102 -3.93 -9.27 3.78
C LYS A 102 -4.90 -8.52 4.70
N LYS A 103 -4.61 -7.25 5.01
CA LYS A 103 -5.51 -6.40 5.81
C LYS A 103 -6.85 -6.19 5.12
N LEU A 104 -6.86 -5.94 3.82
CA LEU A 104 -8.10 -5.84 3.05
C LEU A 104 -8.91 -7.13 3.14
N GLN A 105 -8.26 -8.27 2.94
CA GLN A 105 -8.91 -9.57 3.04
C GLN A 105 -9.52 -9.79 4.43
N SER A 106 -8.83 -9.39 5.51
CA SER A 106 -9.38 -9.49 6.86
C SER A 106 -10.63 -8.65 7.08
N ILE A 107 -10.79 -7.52 6.37
CA ILE A 107 -12.00 -6.67 6.48
C ILE A 107 -13.15 -7.25 5.66
N LEU A 108 -12.85 -7.91 4.53
CA LEU A 108 -13.86 -8.49 3.63
C LEU A 108 -14.39 -9.86 4.11
N MET A 109 -13.70 -10.52 5.04
CA MET A 109 -14.11 -11.79 5.64
C MET A 109 -14.82 -11.63 6.99
N ILE A 110 -15.06 -10.38 7.43
CA ILE A 110 -15.94 -10.04 8.56
C ILE A 110 -17.37 -9.98 8.04
#